data_AF-A0A1A3PMH0-F1
#
_entry.id   AF-A0A1A3PMH0-F1
#
_cell.length_a   1.000
_cell.length_b   1.000
_cell.length_c   1.000
_cell.angle_alpha   90.00
_cell.angle_beta   90.00
_cell.angle_gamma   90.00
#
_symmetry.space_group_name_H-M   'P 1'
#
loop_
_entity.id
_entity.type
_entity.pdbx_description
1 polymer ?
#
loop_
_entity_poly.entity_id
_entity_poly.type
_entity_poly.pdbx_seq_one_letter_code
_entity_poly.pdbx_strand_id
1 'polypeptide(L)'
;MNLSNVFRQHWAALRALLVLTVITGVVYPLAVWGVSLLPGLHAKAEGSIVNVAGRSVGSKLIGQSFTDKDGNPLKQYFQSRPSAAGTGYDPTSSGATNLGPESIVDTPADPSKLTPGADPSTAGFKPSLLTQVCSRSAAVGSLEKVDGSRPFCTGDGVGAVLSVLGPRDAAGNVTHPTKVVSVNQPCAKPGSTPATVFQQFYEGVRVQCAQFGQDYSAGQIVPIRGAAPEHPAVPADAVTASGSGLDPDISPAYADIQVARVAGARGVTTAQVLDAVHRNQRGRPLGVFGEPVVNVLALNLELDRDFPVKS
;
A
#
# COMPACT_ATOMS: atom_id res chain seq x y z
N MET A 1 -16.47 49.95 32.31
CA MET A 1 -15.26 49.87 31.44
C MET A 1 -15.11 51.17 30.67
N ASN A 2 -13.91 51.74 30.61
CA ASN A 2 -13.67 53.01 29.93
C ASN A 2 -13.51 52.75 28.41
N LEU A 3 -14.41 53.29 27.57
CA LEU A 3 -14.45 53.04 26.11
C LEU A 3 -13.09 53.33 25.44
N SER A 4 -12.38 54.35 25.89
CA SER A 4 -11.07 54.74 25.34
C SER A 4 -9.99 53.68 25.57
N ASN A 5 -10.04 52.96 26.69
CA ASN A 5 -9.09 51.87 26.97
C ASN A 5 -9.37 50.65 26.10
N VAL A 6 -10.65 50.33 25.88
CA VAL A 6 -11.08 49.24 24.99
C VAL A 6 -10.65 49.54 23.54
N PHE A 7 -10.90 50.76 23.07
CA PHE A 7 -10.49 51.19 21.72
C PHE A 7 -8.98 51.12 21.52
N ARG A 8 -8.19 51.67 22.45
CA ARG A 8 -6.72 51.64 22.36
C ARG A 8 -6.16 50.22 22.36
N GLN A 9 -6.72 49.33 23.17
CA GLN A 9 -6.30 47.93 23.23
C GLN A 9 -6.64 47.18 21.94
N HIS A 10 -7.86 47.35 21.41
CA HIS A 10 -8.26 46.69 20.16
C HIS A 10 -7.51 47.24 18.95
N TRP A 11 -7.19 48.53 18.94
CA TRP A 11 -6.37 49.13 17.89
C TRP A 11 -4.91 48.64 17.93
N ALA A 12 -4.32 48.50 19.12
CA ALA A 12 -3.00 47.88 19.27
C ALA A 12 -3.01 46.41 18.79
N ALA A 13 -4.05 45.65 19.15
CA ALA A 13 -4.23 44.28 18.68
C ALA A 13 -4.38 44.19 17.15
N LEU A 14 -5.19 45.07 16.54
CA LEU A 14 -5.36 45.13 15.10
C LEU A 14 -4.05 45.50 14.38
N ARG A 15 -3.30 46.47 14.89
CA ARG A 15 -1.97 46.81 14.35
C ARG A 15 -1.01 45.62 14.42
N ALA A 16 -0.95 44.94 15.57
CA ALA A 16 -0.11 43.75 15.72
C ALA A 16 -0.52 42.65 14.74
N LEU A 17 -1.83 42.40 14.58
CA LEU A 17 -2.37 41.46 13.59
C LEU A 17 -1.95 41.84 12.16
N LEU A 18 -2.13 43.09 11.76
CA LEU A 18 -1.77 43.54 10.41
C LEU A 18 -0.26 43.44 10.14
N VAL A 19 0.56 43.88 11.09
CA VAL A 19 2.03 43.79 10.96
C VAL A 19 2.47 42.34 10.86
N LEU A 20 1.98 41.45 11.74
CA LEU A 20 2.33 40.04 11.68
C LEU A 20 1.83 39.38 10.40
N THR A 21 0.62 39.71 9.91
CA THR A 21 0.10 39.20 8.63
C THR A 21 0.99 39.62 7.46
N VAL A 22 1.46 40.88 7.42
CA VAL A 22 2.38 41.32 6.35
C VAL A 22 3.72 40.60 6.47
N ILE A 23 4.26 40.46 7.69
CA ILE A 23 5.54 39.81 7.90
C ILE A 23 5.47 38.31 7.54
N THR A 24 4.49 37.57 8.04
CA THR A 24 4.41 36.11 7.87
C THR A 24 3.72 35.68 6.57
N GLY A 25 2.83 36.51 6.02
CA GLY A 25 2.08 36.23 4.80
C GLY A 25 2.69 36.81 3.53
N VAL A 26 3.54 37.84 3.63
CA VAL A 26 4.15 38.49 2.45
C VAL A 26 5.68 38.47 2.53
N VAL A 27 6.27 39.09 3.56
CA VAL A 27 7.73 39.25 3.64
C VAL A 27 8.42 37.88 3.73
N TYR A 28 7.93 36.99 4.60
CA TYR A 28 8.53 35.67 4.81
C TYR A 28 8.41 34.76 3.56
N PRO A 29 7.24 34.57 2.92
CA PRO A 29 7.15 33.75 1.71
C PRO A 29 7.99 34.29 0.55
N LEU A 30 8.03 35.62 0.35
CA LEU A 30 8.87 36.24 -0.68
C LEU A 30 10.37 36.05 -0.40
N ALA A 31 10.79 36.14 0.86
CA ALA A 31 12.17 35.87 1.24
C ALA A 31 12.55 34.40 0.98
N VAL A 32 11.69 33.45 1.37
CA VAL A 32 11.90 32.01 1.11
C VAL A 32 11.94 31.72 -0.39
N TRP A 33 11.04 32.32 -1.17
CA TRP A 33 11.04 32.22 -2.63
C TRP A 33 12.33 32.80 -3.24
N GLY A 34 12.79 33.97 -2.77
CA GLY A 34 14.05 34.56 -3.23
C GLY A 34 15.26 33.66 -2.96
N VAL A 35 15.32 33.01 -1.79
CA VAL A 35 16.36 32.02 -1.45
C VAL A 35 16.28 30.78 -2.35
N SER A 36 15.07 30.38 -2.75
CA SER A 36 14.86 29.21 -3.61
C SER A 36 15.51 29.37 -4.99
N LEU A 37 15.66 30.61 -5.47
CA LEU A 37 16.30 30.92 -6.75
C LEU A 37 17.83 30.76 -6.74
N LEU A 38 18.44 30.55 -5.57
CA LEU A 38 19.89 30.35 -5.48
C LEU A 38 20.32 29.07 -6.25
N PRO A 39 21.48 29.11 -6.94
CA PRO A 39 22.02 27.94 -7.63
C PRO A 39 22.13 26.73 -6.68
N GLY A 40 21.64 25.58 -7.15
CA GLY A 40 21.60 24.34 -6.37
C GLY A 40 20.33 24.12 -5.52
N LEU A 41 19.54 25.17 -5.26
CA LEU A 41 18.23 25.05 -4.60
C LEU A 41 17.07 25.12 -5.60
N HIS A 42 17.23 25.86 -6.70
CA HIS A 42 16.17 26.10 -7.68
C HIS A 42 15.52 24.82 -8.21
N ALA A 43 16.31 23.81 -8.61
CA ALA A 43 15.77 22.55 -9.11
C ALA A 43 14.92 21.80 -8.06
N LYS A 44 15.23 21.94 -6.77
CA LYS A 44 14.44 21.34 -5.68
C LYS A 44 13.16 22.13 -5.44
N ALA A 45 13.24 23.45 -5.52
CA ALA A 45 12.10 24.36 -5.37
C ALA A 45 11.06 24.18 -6.49
N GLU A 46 11.52 23.94 -7.72
CA GLU A 46 10.68 23.61 -8.87
C GLU A 46 10.18 22.15 -8.87
N GLY A 47 10.28 21.44 -7.74
CA GLY A 47 9.70 20.10 -7.57
C GLY A 47 10.58 18.94 -8.05
N SER A 48 11.87 19.15 -8.31
CA SER A 48 12.83 18.08 -8.69
C SER A 48 12.40 17.27 -9.92
N ILE A 49 11.90 17.97 -10.94
CA ILE A 49 11.41 17.39 -12.19
C ILE A 49 12.52 16.67 -12.96
N VAL A 50 12.18 15.50 -13.49
CA VAL A 50 13.04 14.70 -14.37
C VAL A 50 12.53 14.84 -15.80
N ASN A 51 13.44 15.22 -16.70
CA ASN A 51 13.15 15.38 -18.12
C ASN A 51 13.87 14.31 -18.93
N VAL A 52 13.17 13.69 -19.87
CA VAL A 52 13.73 12.74 -20.84
C VAL A 52 13.34 13.20 -22.24
N ALA A 53 14.33 13.36 -23.13
CA ALA A 53 14.13 13.83 -24.50
C ALA A 53 13.28 15.13 -24.60
N GLY A 54 13.48 16.07 -23.67
CA GLY A 54 12.75 17.34 -23.63
C GLY A 54 11.32 17.28 -23.09
N ARG A 55 10.86 16.12 -22.60
CA ARG A 55 9.56 15.94 -21.96
C ARG A 55 9.72 15.70 -20.46
N SER A 56 8.88 16.36 -19.66
CA SER A 56 8.77 16.07 -18.22
C SER A 56 8.10 14.72 -18.03
N VAL A 57 8.82 13.78 -17.43
CA VAL A 57 8.34 12.40 -17.18
C VAL A 57 7.94 12.18 -15.72
N GLY A 58 8.25 13.12 -14.83
CA GLY A 58 7.89 13.02 -13.41
C GLY A 58 8.80 13.82 -12.50
N SER A 59 8.67 13.59 -11.19
CA SER A 59 9.56 14.13 -10.16
C SER A 59 10.31 12.99 -9.47
N LYS A 60 11.56 13.23 -9.07
CA LYS A 60 12.31 12.28 -8.22
C LYS A 60 11.62 12.01 -6.87
N LEU A 61 10.70 12.88 -6.46
CA LEU A 61 10.03 12.86 -5.17
C LEU A 61 8.63 12.21 -5.22
N ILE A 62 8.14 11.86 -6.41
CA ILE A 62 6.78 11.36 -6.61
C ILE A 62 6.84 10.00 -7.30
N GLY A 63 6.28 8.98 -6.64
CA GLY A 63 6.12 7.64 -7.20
C GLY A 63 5.10 7.60 -8.33
N GLN A 64 5.20 6.56 -9.15
CA GLN A 64 4.33 6.33 -10.31
C GLN A 64 3.88 4.87 -10.35
N SER A 65 2.74 4.63 -10.99
CA SER A 65 2.32 3.28 -11.35
C SER A 65 3.06 2.81 -12.60
N PHE A 66 3.62 1.61 -12.56
CA PHE A 66 4.28 0.96 -13.70
C PHE A 66 3.43 -0.22 -14.21
N THR A 67 2.14 0.07 -14.43
CA THR A 67 1.13 -0.87 -14.92
C THR A 67 0.64 -0.48 -16.31
N ASP A 68 0.06 -1.44 -17.03
CA ASP A 68 -0.68 -1.16 -18.26
C ASP A 68 -2.08 -0.58 -17.96
N LYS A 69 -2.85 -0.34 -19.03
CA LYS A 69 -4.23 0.19 -18.97
C LYS A 69 -5.22 -0.71 -18.22
N ASP A 70 -4.92 -2.00 -18.10
CA ASP A 70 -5.76 -3.00 -17.44
C ASP A 70 -5.28 -3.25 -16.00
N GLY A 71 -4.26 -2.51 -15.54
CA GLY A 71 -3.68 -2.62 -14.21
C GLY A 71 -2.64 -3.75 -14.07
N ASN A 72 -2.23 -4.40 -15.15
CA ASN A 72 -1.22 -5.45 -15.07
C ASN A 72 0.18 -4.83 -14.97
N PRO A 73 1.08 -5.40 -14.15
CA PRO A 73 2.44 -4.89 -13.99
C PRO A 73 3.26 -5.05 -15.29
N LEU A 74 3.91 -3.96 -15.71
CA LEU A 74 4.81 -3.96 -16.86
C LEU A 74 6.09 -4.74 -16.51
N LYS A 75 6.34 -5.82 -17.24
CA LYS A 75 7.42 -6.78 -16.95
C LYS A 75 8.82 -6.17 -17.01
N GLN A 76 9.01 -5.14 -17.81
CA GLN A 76 10.29 -4.44 -17.99
C GLN A 76 10.61 -3.41 -16.91
N TYR A 77 9.65 -3.07 -16.06
CA TYR A 77 9.80 -2.03 -15.04
C TYR A 77 9.78 -2.61 -13.65
N PHE A 78 10.53 -1.95 -12.76
CA PHE A 78 10.39 -2.11 -11.33
C PHE A 78 9.03 -1.56 -10.90
N GLN A 79 8.35 -2.33 -10.07
CA GLN A 79 7.05 -2.03 -9.51
C GLN A 79 7.23 -1.26 -8.21
N SER A 80 6.50 -0.17 -8.10
CA SER A 80 6.43 0.66 -6.90
C SER A 80 5.59 -0.03 -5.81
N ARG A 81 5.52 0.60 -4.64
CA ARG A 81 4.63 0.16 -3.55
C ARG A 81 3.16 0.26 -3.97
N PRO A 82 2.24 -0.40 -3.27
CA PRO A 82 0.82 -0.11 -3.43
C PRO A 82 0.51 1.36 -3.08
N SER A 83 -0.35 2.01 -3.87
CA SER A 83 -0.83 3.36 -3.61
C SER A 83 -2.32 3.35 -3.27
N ALA A 84 -2.71 4.18 -2.31
CA ALA A 84 -4.11 4.50 -2.01
C ALA A 84 -4.52 5.92 -2.47
N ALA A 85 -3.62 6.67 -3.12
CA ALA A 85 -3.91 8.01 -3.63
C ALA A 85 -4.78 7.94 -4.89
N GLY A 86 -6.01 8.46 -4.81
CA GLY A 86 -6.98 8.51 -5.91
C GLY A 86 -7.16 7.15 -6.62
N THR A 87 -6.96 7.14 -7.94
CA THR A 87 -7.01 5.92 -8.78
C THR A 87 -5.69 5.13 -8.83
N GLY A 88 -4.74 5.45 -7.95
CA GLY A 88 -3.38 4.91 -7.93
C GLY A 88 -2.37 5.95 -8.39
N TYR A 89 -1.56 6.44 -7.44
CA TYR A 89 -0.52 7.44 -7.66
C TYR A 89 -1.04 8.80 -8.16
N ASP A 90 -2.26 9.20 -7.77
CA ASP A 90 -2.83 10.50 -8.10
C ASP A 90 -2.30 11.62 -7.18
N PRO A 91 -1.51 12.59 -7.68
CA PRO A 91 -0.94 13.65 -6.86
C PRO A 91 -1.98 14.65 -6.33
N THR A 92 -3.19 14.67 -6.89
CA THR A 92 -4.30 15.52 -6.43
C THR A 92 -5.09 14.91 -5.28
N SER A 93 -4.85 13.63 -4.97
CA SER A 93 -5.58 12.85 -3.97
C SER A 93 -4.61 12.09 -3.05
N SER A 94 -3.55 12.76 -2.60
CA SER A 94 -2.54 12.16 -1.71
C SER A 94 -3.17 11.67 -0.40
N GLY A 95 -2.90 10.42 -0.01
CA GLY A 95 -3.45 9.84 1.21
C GLY A 95 -3.09 8.37 1.41
N ALA A 96 -3.36 7.88 2.62
CA ALA A 96 -3.18 6.49 3.03
C ALA A 96 -4.51 5.72 3.00
N THR A 97 -4.44 4.38 3.12
CA THR A 97 -5.64 3.54 3.27
C THR A 97 -6.37 3.75 4.61
N ASN A 98 -5.66 4.19 5.66
CA ASN A 98 -6.16 4.35 7.03
C ASN A 98 -6.80 3.09 7.63
N LEU A 99 -6.46 1.90 7.13
CA LEU A 99 -6.89 0.64 7.72
C LEU A 99 -5.99 0.27 8.89
N GLY A 100 -6.60 -0.02 10.04
CA GLY A 100 -5.88 -0.47 11.24
C GLY A 100 -5.48 -1.95 11.18
N PRO A 101 -4.58 -2.40 12.08
CA PRO A 101 -4.13 -3.79 12.14
C PRO A 101 -5.26 -4.79 12.42
N GLU A 102 -6.33 -4.36 13.09
CA GLU A 102 -7.53 -5.17 13.36
C GLU A 102 -8.47 -5.30 12.15
N SER A 103 -8.14 -4.68 11.01
CA SER A 103 -8.87 -4.88 9.75
C SER A 103 -8.50 -6.24 9.15
N ILE A 104 -9.12 -7.29 9.68
CA ILE A 104 -8.86 -8.68 9.28
C ILE A 104 -10.08 -9.39 8.66
N VAL A 105 -11.27 -8.80 8.74
CA VAL A 105 -12.52 -9.36 8.20
C VAL A 105 -13.00 -8.56 6.99
N ASP A 106 -13.27 -9.25 5.89
CA ASP A 106 -13.74 -8.65 4.64
C ASP A 106 -15.22 -8.27 4.72
N THR A 107 -15.62 -7.25 3.97
CA THR A 107 -17.04 -7.00 3.68
C THR A 107 -17.43 -7.80 2.44
N PRO A 108 -18.32 -8.81 2.54
CA PRO A 108 -18.66 -9.68 1.43
C PRO A 108 -19.43 -8.94 0.34
N ALA A 109 -19.19 -9.31 -0.92
CA ALA A 109 -19.97 -8.81 -2.05
C ALA A 109 -21.39 -9.38 -2.06
N ASP A 110 -22.34 -8.60 -2.56
CA ASP A 110 -23.72 -9.03 -2.81
C ASP A 110 -23.78 -10.03 -3.99
N PRO A 111 -24.12 -11.31 -3.75
CA PRO A 111 -24.20 -12.33 -4.79
C PRO A 111 -25.20 -11.99 -5.91
N SER A 112 -26.22 -11.18 -5.62
CA SER A 112 -27.19 -10.76 -6.63
C SER A 112 -26.63 -9.75 -7.63
N LYS A 113 -25.53 -9.07 -7.27
CA LYS A 113 -24.87 -8.04 -8.10
C LYS A 113 -23.53 -8.50 -8.67
N LEU A 114 -23.05 -9.68 -8.26
CA LEU A 114 -21.83 -10.28 -8.78
C LEU A 114 -22.05 -10.77 -10.21
N THR A 115 -21.44 -10.10 -11.17
CA THR A 115 -21.36 -10.53 -12.57
C THR A 115 -19.99 -11.19 -12.85
N PRO A 116 -19.95 -12.35 -13.53
CA PRO A 116 -18.67 -12.98 -13.89
C PRO A 116 -17.77 -12.02 -14.68
N GLY A 117 -16.54 -11.81 -14.20
CA GLY A 117 -15.56 -10.93 -14.85
C GLY A 117 -15.69 -9.44 -14.52
N ALA A 118 -16.68 -9.03 -13.74
CA ALA A 118 -16.75 -7.66 -13.22
C ALA A 118 -16.00 -7.51 -11.89
N ASP A 119 -15.56 -6.29 -11.59
CA ASP A 119 -14.92 -5.96 -10.32
C ASP A 119 -15.90 -6.21 -9.15
N PRO A 120 -15.56 -7.12 -8.20
CA PRO A 120 -16.38 -7.39 -7.02
C PRO A 120 -16.74 -6.14 -6.19
N SER A 121 -15.94 -5.07 -6.28
CA SER A 121 -16.21 -3.79 -5.61
C SER A 121 -17.56 -3.18 -6.03
N THR A 122 -17.98 -3.41 -7.29
CA THR A 122 -19.28 -2.97 -7.81
C THR A 122 -20.47 -3.66 -7.14
N ALA A 123 -20.24 -4.86 -6.61
CA ALA A 123 -21.18 -5.63 -5.79
C ALA A 123 -21.04 -5.32 -4.28
N GLY A 124 -20.27 -4.29 -3.90
CA GLY A 124 -20.09 -3.86 -2.52
C GLY A 124 -18.99 -4.60 -1.75
N PHE A 125 -18.19 -5.43 -2.41
CA PHE A 125 -17.04 -6.06 -1.77
C PHE A 125 -16.04 -5.01 -1.29
N LYS A 126 -15.61 -5.10 -0.03
CA LYS A 126 -14.50 -4.30 0.50
C LYS A 126 -13.51 -5.22 1.22
N PRO A 127 -12.30 -5.41 0.68
CA PRO A 127 -11.31 -6.25 1.33
C PRO A 127 -10.74 -5.55 2.57
N SER A 128 -10.58 -6.33 3.62
CA SER A 128 -9.82 -5.98 4.81
C SER A 128 -8.34 -5.72 4.49
N LEU A 129 -7.61 -5.09 5.42
CA LEU A 129 -6.17 -4.93 5.29
C LEU A 129 -5.48 -6.29 5.11
N LEU A 130 -5.91 -7.30 5.88
CA LEU A 130 -5.33 -8.64 5.80
C LEU A 130 -5.50 -9.24 4.40
N THR A 131 -6.72 -9.21 3.83
CA THR A 131 -6.96 -9.72 2.48
C THR A 131 -6.22 -8.92 1.40
N GLN A 132 -6.09 -7.60 1.56
CA GLN A 132 -5.24 -6.79 0.66
C GLN A 132 -3.76 -7.22 0.72
N VAL A 133 -3.23 -7.49 1.92
CA VAL A 133 -1.86 -7.94 2.09
C VAL A 133 -1.65 -9.33 1.49
N CYS A 134 -2.58 -10.26 1.75
CA CYS A 134 -2.49 -11.63 1.25
C CYS A 134 -2.58 -11.69 -0.27
N SER A 135 -3.53 -10.98 -0.88
CA SER A 135 -3.72 -10.96 -2.33
C SER A 135 -2.52 -10.36 -3.05
N ARG A 136 -1.97 -9.25 -2.52
CA ARG A 136 -0.74 -8.63 -3.04
C ARG A 136 0.46 -9.56 -2.90
N SER A 137 0.62 -10.23 -1.76
CA SER A 137 1.72 -11.19 -1.54
C SER A 137 1.67 -12.33 -2.55
N ALA A 138 0.49 -12.92 -2.76
CA ALA A 138 0.29 -13.98 -3.75
C ALA A 138 0.56 -13.50 -5.18
N ALA A 139 0.11 -12.28 -5.54
CA ALA A 139 0.34 -11.68 -6.85
C ALA A 139 1.83 -11.40 -7.09
N VAL A 140 2.53 -10.80 -6.13
CA VAL A 140 3.98 -10.54 -6.21
C VAL A 140 4.76 -11.84 -6.28
N GLY A 141 4.44 -12.83 -5.44
CA GLY A 141 5.08 -14.16 -5.50
C GLY A 141 4.92 -14.82 -6.87
N SER A 142 3.72 -14.72 -7.46
CA SER A 142 3.43 -15.26 -8.79
C SER A 142 4.15 -14.53 -9.92
N LEU A 143 4.29 -13.20 -9.79
CA LEU A 143 4.95 -12.33 -10.76
C LEU A 143 6.47 -12.55 -10.75
N GLU A 144 7.07 -12.54 -9.57
CA GLU A 144 8.53 -12.60 -9.36
C GLU A 144 9.07 -14.03 -9.21
N LYS A 145 8.18 -15.04 -9.22
CA LYS A 145 8.54 -16.46 -9.06
C LYS A 145 9.23 -16.75 -7.72
N VAL A 146 8.77 -16.10 -6.67
CA VAL A 146 9.20 -16.31 -5.27
C VAL A 146 8.03 -16.86 -4.44
N ASP A 147 8.32 -17.34 -3.24
CA ASP A 147 7.27 -17.79 -2.32
C ASP A 147 6.39 -16.61 -1.88
N GLY A 148 5.14 -16.60 -2.35
CA GLY A 148 4.13 -15.60 -1.98
C GLY A 148 3.42 -15.89 -0.65
N SER A 149 3.73 -17.02 0.00
CA SER A 149 3.10 -17.42 1.26
C SER A 149 3.43 -16.43 2.39
N ARG A 150 2.43 -16.15 3.22
CA ARG A 150 2.55 -15.20 4.33
C ARG A 150 1.69 -15.67 5.51
N PRO A 151 2.14 -15.45 6.76
CA PRO A 151 1.32 -15.77 7.92
C PRO A 151 -0.06 -15.11 7.84
N PHE A 152 -1.08 -15.82 8.32
CA PHE A 152 -2.48 -15.39 8.31
C PHE A 152 -3.12 -15.28 6.92
N CYS A 153 -2.49 -15.82 5.88
CA CYS A 153 -3.04 -15.88 4.53
C CYS A 153 -3.42 -17.32 4.14
N THR A 154 -4.50 -17.43 3.39
CA THR A 154 -4.93 -18.68 2.75
C THR A 154 -4.18 -18.90 1.43
N GLY A 155 -4.26 -20.12 0.88
CA GLY A 155 -3.62 -20.46 -0.40
C GLY A 155 -4.22 -19.75 -1.62
N ASP A 156 -5.47 -19.28 -1.52
CA ASP A 156 -6.17 -18.46 -2.52
C ASP A 156 -5.95 -16.95 -2.32
N GLY A 157 -5.12 -16.55 -1.36
CA GLY A 157 -4.67 -15.15 -1.22
C GLY A 157 -5.63 -14.23 -0.47
N VAL A 158 -6.51 -14.77 0.38
CA VAL A 158 -7.35 -13.98 1.31
C VAL A 158 -6.88 -14.16 2.75
N GLY A 159 -7.40 -13.35 3.68
CA GLY A 159 -7.09 -13.52 5.10
C GLY A 159 -7.64 -14.82 5.68
N ALA A 160 -6.80 -15.61 6.33
CA ALA A 160 -7.20 -16.85 7.02
C ALA A 160 -7.84 -16.52 8.37
N VAL A 161 -9.15 -16.22 8.36
CA VAL A 161 -9.88 -15.77 9.56
C VAL A 161 -11.13 -16.62 9.78
N LEU A 162 -11.30 -17.05 11.04
CA LEU A 162 -12.46 -17.80 11.50
C LEU A 162 -13.30 -16.94 12.45
N SER A 163 -14.62 -17.09 12.38
CA SER A 163 -15.55 -16.72 13.45
C SER A 163 -15.94 -17.98 14.20
N VAL A 164 -15.52 -18.07 15.46
CA VAL A 164 -15.73 -19.20 16.35
C VAL A 164 -16.86 -18.86 17.31
N LEU A 165 -17.95 -19.62 17.28
CA LEU A 165 -19.09 -19.46 18.17
C LEU A 165 -19.12 -20.60 19.20
N GLY A 166 -19.47 -20.28 20.44
CA GLY A 166 -19.59 -21.23 21.54
C GLY A 166 -19.69 -20.53 22.90
N PRO A 167 -19.85 -21.27 24.00
CA PRO A 167 -19.76 -20.74 25.36
C PRO A 167 -18.41 -20.06 25.60
N ARG A 168 -18.46 -18.91 26.28
CA ARG A 168 -17.29 -18.09 26.59
C ARG A 168 -16.90 -18.19 28.06
N ASP A 169 -15.59 -18.11 28.31
CA ASP A 169 -15.05 -17.94 29.66
C ASP A 169 -15.14 -16.47 30.13
N ALA A 170 -14.63 -16.20 31.34
CA ALA A 170 -14.60 -14.86 31.92
C ALA A 170 -13.68 -13.88 31.17
N ALA A 171 -12.74 -14.37 30.36
CA ALA A 171 -11.86 -13.56 29.51
C ALA A 171 -12.49 -13.30 28.12
N GLY A 172 -13.67 -13.86 27.84
CA GLY A 172 -14.38 -13.74 26.58
C GLY A 172 -13.90 -14.73 25.51
N ASN A 173 -13.05 -15.69 25.83
CA ASN A 173 -12.60 -16.72 24.88
C ASN A 173 -13.63 -17.84 24.79
N VAL A 174 -13.83 -18.37 23.58
CA VAL A 174 -14.67 -19.54 23.34
C VAL A 174 -13.92 -20.78 23.81
N THR A 175 -14.52 -21.52 24.75
CA THR A 175 -13.90 -22.71 25.36
C THR A 175 -14.32 -24.02 24.70
N HIS A 176 -15.54 -24.06 24.14
CA HIS A 176 -16.08 -25.23 23.47
C HIS A 176 -16.74 -24.78 22.16
N PRO A 177 -16.01 -24.74 21.04
CA PRO A 177 -16.59 -24.34 19.77
C PRO A 177 -17.81 -25.21 19.41
N THR A 178 -18.89 -24.57 18.98
CA THR A 178 -20.11 -25.25 18.48
C THR A 178 -20.34 -24.98 17.00
N LYS A 179 -19.90 -23.82 16.51
CA LYS A 179 -19.93 -23.45 15.09
C LYS A 179 -18.69 -22.65 14.74
N VAL A 180 -18.05 -23.03 13.64
CA VAL A 180 -16.85 -22.35 13.13
C VAL A 180 -17.07 -21.98 11.67
N VAL A 181 -16.89 -20.71 11.34
CA VAL A 181 -17.14 -20.16 10.01
C VAL A 181 -15.89 -19.44 9.49
N SER A 182 -15.44 -19.76 8.28
CA SER A 182 -14.45 -18.95 7.57
C SER A 182 -15.12 -17.70 7.01
N VAL A 183 -14.72 -16.53 7.52
CA VAL A 183 -15.42 -15.25 7.25
C VAL A 183 -14.94 -14.56 5.97
N ASN A 184 -13.71 -14.81 5.54
CA ASN A 184 -13.14 -14.20 4.32
C ASN A 184 -13.24 -15.11 3.08
N GLN A 185 -13.72 -16.35 3.24
CA GLN A 185 -14.00 -17.28 2.14
C GLN A 185 -15.50 -17.59 2.09
N PRO A 186 -16.33 -16.69 1.50
CA PRO A 186 -17.77 -16.91 1.41
C PRO A 186 -18.11 -18.08 0.49
N CYS A 187 -19.24 -18.72 0.74
CA CYS A 187 -19.74 -19.80 -0.11
C CYS A 187 -20.06 -19.28 -1.53
N ALA A 188 -19.65 -20.00 -2.57
CA ALA A 188 -19.93 -19.64 -3.96
C ALA A 188 -21.43 -19.59 -4.30
N LYS A 189 -22.27 -20.38 -3.61
CA LYS A 189 -23.73 -20.31 -3.68
C LYS A 189 -24.36 -20.43 -2.28
N PRO A 190 -25.51 -19.80 -2.02
CA PRO A 190 -26.30 -20.08 -0.82
C PRO A 190 -26.63 -21.58 -0.75
N GLY A 191 -26.26 -22.24 0.34
CA GLY A 191 -26.48 -23.68 0.54
C GLY A 191 -25.52 -24.62 -0.19
N SER A 192 -24.48 -24.13 -0.89
CA SER A 192 -23.43 -25.01 -1.44
C SER A 192 -22.46 -25.48 -0.36
N THR A 193 -22.03 -26.74 -0.45
CA THR A 193 -20.91 -27.27 0.34
C THR A 193 -19.60 -26.60 -0.12
N PRO A 194 -18.72 -26.16 0.80
CA PRO A 194 -17.55 -25.39 0.42
C PRO A 194 -16.64 -26.16 -0.55
N ALA A 195 -16.30 -25.54 -1.67
CA ALA A 195 -15.13 -25.91 -2.44
C ALA A 195 -13.91 -25.39 -1.66
N THR A 196 -13.32 -26.27 -0.84
CA THR A 196 -12.04 -26.07 -0.14
C THR A 196 -11.91 -24.79 0.70
N VAL A 197 -12.45 -24.80 1.93
CA VAL A 197 -11.97 -23.90 3.00
C VAL A 197 -10.51 -24.22 3.34
N PHE A 198 -9.73 -23.20 3.72
CA PHE A 198 -8.29 -23.36 4.00
C PHE A 198 -7.98 -24.35 5.13
N GLN A 199 -8.93 -24.60 6.03
CA GLN A 199 -8.83 -25.56 7.12
C GLN A 199 -10.18 -26.29 7.28
N GLN A 200 -10.15 -27.62 7.35
CA GLN A 200 -11.39 -28.43 7.41
C GLN A 200 -12.00 -28.50 8.82
N PHE A 201 -11.17 -28.50 9.85
CA PHE A 201 -11.59 -28.63 11.25
C PHE A 201 -10.83 -27.67 12.15
N TYR A 202 -11.52 -27.08 13.13
CA TYR A 202 -10.95 -26.25 14.19
C TYR A 202 -11.46 -26.80 15.52
N GLU A 203 -10.54 -27.25 16.39
CA GLU A 203 -10.87 -27.84 17.71
C GLU A 203 -11.97 -28.93 17.65
N GLY A 204 -11.91 -29.78 16.62
CA GLY A 204 -12.89 -30.86 16.40
C GLY A 204 -14.20 -30.45 15.72
N VAL A 205 -14.43 -29.15 15.48
CA VAL A 205 -15.61 -28.64 14.77
C VAL A 205 -15.29 -28.40 13.31
N ARG A 206 -16.18 -28.83 12.41
CA ARG A 206 -16.04 -28.63 10.97
C ARG A 206 -16.21 -27.15 10.61
N VAL A 207 -15.25 -26.60 9.87
CA VAL A 207 -15.30 -25.22 9.38
C VAL A 207 -16.29 -25.11 8.21
N GLN A 208 -17.17 -24.13 8.29
CA GLN A 208 -18.17 -23.79 7.26
C GLN A 208 -17.75 -22.51 6.52
N CYS A 209 -18.20 -22.32 5.29
CA CYS A 209 -18.02 -21.04 4.59
C CYS A 209 -19.07 -20.02 5.04
N ALA A 210 -18.72 -18.73 5.01
CA ALA A 210 -19.65 -17.65 5.32
C ALA A 210 -20.76 -17.53 4.27
N GLN A 211 -21.98 -17.29 4.71
CA GLN A 211 -23.14 -16.99 3.87
C GLN A 211 -23.38 -15.49 3.83
N PHE A 212 -23.67 -14.95 2.64
CA PHE A 212 -24.01 -13.54 2.50
C PHE A 212 -25.27 -13.18 3.30
N GLY A 213 -25.25 -12.02 3.96
CA GLY A 213 -26.35 -11.51 4.78
C GLY A 213 -26.43 -12.08 6.20
N GLN A 214 -25.57 -13.04 6.57
CA GLN A 214 -25.44 -13.48 7.96
C GLN A 214 -24.41 -12.61 8.71
N ASP A 215 -24.71 -12.33 9.97
CA ASP A 215 -23.79 -11.66 10.87
C ASP A 215 -22.95 -12.69 11.65
N TYR A 216 -21.63 -12.59 11.50
CA TYR A 216 -20.65 -13.45 12.19
C TYR A 216 -19.85 -12.69 13.28
N SER A 217 -20.21 -11.43 13.57
CA SER A 217 -19.53 -10.58 14.56
C SER A 217 -19.70 -11.07 16.00
N ALA A 218 -20.74 -11.85 16.29
CA ALA A 218 -20.96 -12.44 17.61
C ALA A 218 -19.96 -13.54 17.97
N GLY A 219 -19.25 -14.12 16.98
CA GLY A 219 -18.20 -15.10 17.20
C GLY A 219 -16.87 -14.47 17.64
N GLN A 220 -16.01 -15.26 18.27
CA GLN A 220 -14.62 -14.86 18.47
C GLN A 220 -13.91 -14.89 17.12
N ILE A 221 -13.37 -13.75 16.71
CA ILE A 221 -12.60 -13.64 15.48
C ILE A 221 -11.19 -14.17 15.76
N VAL A 222 -10.82 -15.25 15.06
CA VAL A 222 -9.55 -15.95 15.25
C VAL A 222 -8.79 -15.96 13.92
N PRO A 223 -7.72 -15.15 13.78
CA PRO A 223 -6.82 -15.25 12.64
C PRO A 223 -5.92 -16.47 12.77
N ILE A 224 -5.85 -17.28 11.72
CA ILE A 224 -5.09 -18.53 11.69
C ILE A 224 -3.74 -18.30 11.01
N ARG A 225 -2.65 -18.39 11.78
CA ARG A 225 -1.29 -18.11 11.30
C ARG A 225 -0.89 -18.94 10.08
N GLY A 226 -1.32 -20.19 10.00
CA GLY A 226 -0.90 -21.13 8.95
C GLY A 226 0.57 -21.55 9.07
N ALA A 227 1.08 -22.22 8.03
CA ALA A 227 2.41 -22.82 7.98
C ALA A 227 3.46 -21.95 7.24
N ALA A 228 3.13 -20.71 6.92
CA ALA A 228 4.04 -19.81 6.22
C ALA A 228 5.29 -19.47 7.07
N PRO A 229 6.43 -19.18 6.43
CA PRO A 229 7.66 -18.77 7.12
C PRO A 229 7.47 -17.53 8.01
N GLU A 230 8.26 -17.43 9.08
CA GLU A 230 8.31 -16.21 9.92
C GLU A 230 8.75 -14.97 9.15
N HIS A 231 9.62 -15.15 8.16
CA HIS A 231 10.11 -14.11 7.27
C HIS A 231 9.67 -14.43 5.83
N PRO A 232 8.52 -13.88 5.37
CA PRO A 232 8.05 -14.07 4.01
C PRO A 232 9.06 -13.60 2.97
N ALA A 233 9.17 -14.30 1.84
CA ALA A 233 10.05 -13.89 0.75
C ALA A 233 9.60 -12.58 0.09
N VAL A 234 8.29 -12.29 0.10
CA VAL A 234 7.73 -11.00 -0.31
C VAL A 234 7.85 -9.97 0.83
N PRO A 235 8.64 -8.89 0.64
CA PRO A 235 8.85 -7.86 1.66
C PRO A 235 7.58 -7.10 2.05
N ALA A 236 7.61 -6.45 3.22
CA ALA A 236 6.45 -5.74 3.75
C ALA A 236 6.04 -4.53 2.90
N ASP A 237 6.98 -3.81 2.31
CA ASP A 237 6.72 -2.63 1.48
C ASP A 237 6.07 -2.97 0.13
N ALA A 238 6.25 -4.21 -0.36
CA ALA A 238 5.57 -4.72 -1.55
C ALA A 238 4.05 -4.89 -1.37
N VAL A 239 3.60 -5.11 -0.13
CA VAL A 239 2.19 -5.44 0.18
C VAL A 239 1.47 -4.35 0.97
N THR A 240 2.22 -3.47 1.63
CA THR A 240 1.69 -2.35 2.42
C THR A 240 1.74 -1.04 1.64
N ALA A 241 0.61 -0.35 1.61
CA ALA A 241 0.53 0.97 0.98
C ALA A 241 1.33 2.01 1.79
N SER A 242 1.84 3.03 1.08
CA SER A 242 2.55 4.14 1.71
C SER A 242 1.58 5.14 2.38
N GLY A 243 2.10 5.92 3.34
CA GLY A 243 1.31 6.93 4.05
C GLY A 243 0.90 8.13 3.19
N SER A 244 1.70 8.48 2.18
CA SER A 244 1.37 9.54 1.22
C SER A 244 0.57 9.05 0.01
N GLY A 245 0.64 7.75 -0.29
CA GLY A 245 0.17 7.17 -1.55
C GLY A 245 1.05 7.52 -2.75
N LEU A 246 2.13 8.28 -2.57
CA LEU A 246 3.00 8.78 -3.65
C LEU A 246 4.47 8.45 -3.42
N ASP A 247 4.74 7.42 -2.63
CA ASP A 247 6.10 7.01 -2.26
C ASP A 247 6.92 6.64 -3.52
N PRO A 248 8.02 7.37 -3.80
CA PRO A 248 8.89 7.08 -4.94
C PRO A 248 9.86 5.92 -4.68
N ASP A 249 9.91 5.43 -3.44
CA ASP A 249 10.97 4.57 -2.95
C ASP A 249 10.43 3.17 -2.56
N ILE A 250 11.27 2.15 -2.79
CA ILE A 250 11.07 0.77 -2.33
C ILE A 250 12.27 0.30 -1.52
N SER A 251 12.10 -0.76 -0.73
CA SER A 251 13.19 -1.41 -0.03
C SER A 251 14.13 -2.13 -1.02
N PRO A 252 15.44 -2.25 -0.71
CA PRO A 252 16.35 -3.06 -1.51
C PRO A 252 15.87 -4.51 -1.64
N ALA A 253 15.31 -5.09 -0.58
CA ALA A 253 14.76 -6.44 -0.63
C ALA A 253 13.62 -6.56 -1.65
N TYR A 254 12.78 -5.54 -1.80
CA TYR A 254 11.73 -5.55 -2.81
C TYR A 254 12.28 -5.32 -4.22
N ALA A 255 13.32 -4.51 -4.38
CA ALA A 255 14.03 -4.41 -5.64
C ALA A 255 14.67 -5.76 -6.05
N ASP A 256 15.32 -6.44 -5.11
CA ASP A 256 16.07 -7.68 -5.35
C ASP A 256 15.20 -8.79 -5.94
N ILE A 257 13.98 -8.99 -5.42
CA ILE A 257 13.09 -10.03 -5.95
C ILE A 257 12.61 -9.74 -7.37
N GLN A 258 12.64 -8.49 -7.83
CA GLN A 258 12.20 -8.08 -9.17
C GLN A 258 13.31 -8.17 -10.24
N VAL A 259 14.57 -8.25 -9.81
CA VAL A 259 15.75 -8.21 -10.69
C VAL A 259 15.66 -9.27 -11.80
N ALA A 260 15.29 -10.50 -11.45
CA ALA A 260 15.24 -11.61 -12.41
C ALA A 260 14.23 -11.36 -13.54
N ARG A 261 13.03 -10.87 -13.19
CA ARG A 261 11.98 -10.55 -14.16
C ARG A 261 12.43 -9.42 -15.08
N VAL A 262 12.95 -8.32 -14.51
CA VAL A 262 13.34 -7.14 -15.29
C VAL A 262 14.52 -7.46 -16.22
N ALA A 263 15.51 -8.21 -15.73
CA ALA A 263 16.64 -8.69 -16.54
C ALA A 263 16.16 -9.54 -17.72
N GLY A 264 15.26 -10.49 -17.46
CA GLY A 264 14.65 -11.34 -18.50
C GLY A 264 13.86 -10.53 -19.54
N ALA A 265 13.07 -9.54 -19.12
CA ALA A 265 12.29 -8.69 -20.01
C ALA A 265 13.16 -7.77 -20.89
N ARG A 266 14.34 -7.37 -20.41
CA ARG A 266 15.29 -6.49 -21.13
C ARG A 266 16.37 -7.26 -21.90
N GLY A 267 16.47 -8.58 -21.72
CA GLY A 267 17.50 -9.40 -22.36
C GLY A 267 18.91 -9.09 -21.85
N VAL A 268 19.05 -8.75 -20.58
CA VAL A 268 20.31 -8.42 -19.90
C VAL A 268 20.57 -9.37 -18.72
N THR A 269 21.77 -9.33 -18.16
CA THR A 269 22.11 -10.15 -17.00
C THR A 269 21.52 -9.57 -15.71
N THR A 270 21.25 -10.43 -14.74
CA THR A 270 20.81 -10.00 -13.39
C THR A 270 21.85 -9.12 -12.71
N ALA A 271 23.14 -9.37 -12.92
CA ALA A 271 24.23 -8.56 -12.38
C ALA A 271 24.19 -7.10 -12.89
N GLN A 272 23.88 -6.89 -14.17
CA GLN A 272 23.74 -5.55 -14.73
C GLN A 272 22.57 -4.77 -14.11
N VAL A 273 21.45 -5.44 -13.85
CA VAL A 273 20.29 -4.83 -13.21
C VAL A 273 20.55 -4.56 -11.72
N LEU A 274 21.22 -5.47 -11.01
CA LEU A 274 21.67 -5.27 -9.63
C LEU A 274 22.60 -4.07 -9.48
N ASP A 275 23.53 -3.87 -10.41
CA ASP A 275 24.39 -2.69 -10.41
C ASP A 275 23.58 -1.39 -10.55
N ALA A 276 22.59 -1.36 -11.44
CA ALA A 276 21.68 -0.22 -11.58
C ALA A 276 20.86 0.02 -10.29
N VAL A 277 20.40 -1.05 -9.62
CA VAL A 277 19.73 -0.97 -8.31
C VAL A 277 20.65 -0.32 -7.27
N HIS A 278 21.90 -0.77 -7.15
CA HIS A 278 22.87 -0.21 -6.21
C HIS A 278 23.19 1.26 -6.49
N ARG A 279 23.32 1.66 -7.77
CA ARG A 279 23.55 3.06 -8.16
C ARG A 279 22.37 3.98 -7.82
N ASN A 280 21.16 3.44 -7.81
CA ASN A 280 19.93 4.17 -7.46
C ASN A 280 19.51 3.99 -5.98
N GLN A 281 20.32 3.29 -5.19
CA GLN A 281 20.10 3.10 -3.77
C GLN A 281 20.59 4.31 -2.98
N ARG A 282 19.77 4.79 -2.05
CA ARG A 282 20.13 5.79 -1.05
C ARG A 282 20.27 5.12 0.31
N GLY A 283 21.42 5.34 0.94
CA GLY A 283 21.67 4.89 2.31
C GLY A 283 20.96 5.76 3.35
N ARG A 284 21.14 5.41 4.62
CA ARG A 284 20.60 6.15 5.76
C ARG A 284 21.27 7.52 5.88
N PRO A 285 20.53 8.65 5.87
CA PRO A 285 21.11 9.93 6.21
C PRO A 285 21.82 9.88 7.57
N LEU A 286 23.06 10.36 7.60
CA LEU A 286 23.95 10.32 8.78
C LEU A 286 24.14 8.91 9.37
N GLY A 287 23.88 7.85 8.61
CA GLY A 287 24.03 6.44 9.03
C GLY A 287 22.94 5.91 9.96
N VAL A 288 22.09 6.78 10.54
CA VAL A 288 21.14 6.38 11.61
C VAL A 288 19.69 6.68 11.29
N PHE A 289 19.40 7.63 10.38
CA PHE A 289 18.02 8.03 10.11
C PHE A 289 17.42 7.20 8.97
N GLY A 290 16.23 6.65 9.20
CA GLY A 290 15.47 5.90 8.19
C GLY A 290 16.11 4.58 7.77
N GLU A 291 15.72 4.13 6.58
CA GLU A 291 16.10 2.85 6.00
C GLU A 291 16.76 3.06 4.64
N PRO A 292 17.61 2.12 4.17
CA PRO A 292 18.08 2.14 2.79
C PRO A 292 16.90 1.99 1.83
N VAL A 293 16.89 2.77 0.75
CA VAL A 293 15.79 2.79 -0.22
C VAL A 293 16.31 2.85 -1.66
N VAL A 294 15.50 2.42 -2.60
CA VAL A 294 15.77 2.48 -4.05
C VAL A 294 14.70 3.33 -4.71
N ASN A 295 15.11 4.36 -5.46
CA ASN A 295 14.17 5.23 -6.15
C ASN A 295 13.69 4.59 -7.47
N VAL A 296 12.41 4.27 -7.54
CA VAL A 296 11.86 3.46 -8.64
C VAL A 296 11.87 4.21 -9.97
N LEU A 297 11.49 5.49 -9.98
CA LEU A 297 11.47 6.30 -11.20
C LEU A 297 12.89 6.47 -11.76
N ALA A 298 13.85 6.85 -10.91
CA ALA A 298 15.24 7.03 -11.35
C ALA A 298 15.84 5.72 -11.89
N LEU A 299 15.59 4.60 -11.20
CA LEU A 299 16.03 3.27 -11.64
C LEU A 299 15.44 2.88 -12.99
N ASN A 300 14.12 3.02 -13.16
CA ASN A 300 13.45 2.67 -14.42
C ASN A 300 13.94 3.53 -15.60
N LEU A 301 14.18 4.83 -15.38
CA LEU A 301 14.72 5.73 -16.40
C LEU A 301 16.18 5.40 -16.74
N GLU A 302 16.99 5.02 -15.77
CA GLU A 302 18.36 4.55 -16.01
C GLU A 302 18.36 3.28 -16.86
N LEU A 303 17.49 2.32 -16.52
CA LEU A 303 17.37 1.07 -17.28
C LEU A 303 16.87 1.32 -18.70
N ASP A 304 15.98 2.27 -18.93
CA ASP A 304 15.53 2.64 -20.29
C ASP A 304 16.64 3.26 -21.12
N ARG A 305 17.54 4.02 -20.49
CA ARG A 305 18.71 4.62 -21.16
C ARG A 305 19.80 3.59 -21.45
N ASP A 306 20.14 2.76 -20.47
CA ASP A 306 21.29 1.87 -20.52
C ASP A 306 20.94 0.52 -21.18
N PHE A 307 19.70 0.05 -21.00
CA PHE A 307 19.19 -1.25 -21.46
C PHE A 307 17.75 -1.14 -22.03
N PRO A 308 17.58 -0.44 -23.17
CA PRO A 308 16.26 -0.25 -23.78
C PRO A 308 15.63 -1.60 -24.18
N VAL A 309 14.32 -1.73 -23.96
CA VAL A 309 13.55 -2.90 -24.37
C VAL A 309 13.51 -2.95 -25.89
N LYS A 310 13.89 -4.08 -26.49
CA LYS A 310 13.75 -4.29 -27.93
C LYS A 310 12.26 -4.43 -28.27
N SER A 311 11.78 -3.54 -29.15
CA SER A 311 10.42 -3.55 -29.69
C SER A 311 10.15 -4.79 -30.53
#